data_AF-A0A0C9TB41-F1
#
_entry.id   AF-A0A0C9TB41-F1
#
_cell.length_a   1.000
_cell.length_b   1.000
_cell.length_c   1.000
_cell.angle_alpha   90.00
_cell.angle_beta   90.00
_cell.angle_gamma   90.00
#
_symmetry.space_group_name_H-M   'P 1'
#
loop_
_entity.id
_entity.type
_entity.pdbx_description
1 polymer ?
#
loop_
_entity_poly.entity_id
_entity_poly.type
_entity_poly.pdbx_seq_one_letter_code
_entity_poly.pdbx_strand_id
1 'polypeptide(L)'
;MGKYSRKKVPTNTHPVESGDKSTSGRSQAKFRYAYRRFQRPSSTANLPTPPSMETNEIDHTDVQCTIGEASGWITTDQLENAREKPQKRQTKADSGDGETEEEAEKQDATEQPSTDKEGFPTMASIQAELDSFSAFDTRHYDDARNHLLTVVDISGIHITAICPSTQKSPRTAFTFQLLESFRLMNLECKVTAMSFYKYLRRVTDPILPHATPDRYKELLRISRQWRYLQNKLVFGFAHNSRVKVKDGDLAYFCPACPQPGVNLFEDWIEDLRGAWKYSRSFVMDGNFSAEHMKLKNYDDFDLTGGSGYFTASPVIKHIFRLQTTNSQNPPHLAATGIGAIACARHGCFVPDTVVDFQKGEQQVNMDYALCRTLRKLEGMPRAAIIYDIACQFNMHFGARVSRSDYLKFSDTIQIIWGIGLFHIHGHQDVCLSRYSPDLIPGIGKVDGEVLETLWSQLNEICGSTRSMTAAHRKEVLNDHMLDSNRKKMLNIVQSLLRKYIQALQASEVAEEGYRNLTANADQSLITRWIVQAEEAQTRRFADVTAMDIFDVQLQRAPTWAEMQLQLAEDPAQPSSARGVASWLSLGLKIEELQSRIAGLVKQAGANPPLPSTWISIAERPDWTT
;
A
#
# COMPACT_ATOMS: atom_id res chain seq x y z
N MET A 1 -29.30 -17.63 -42.99
CA MET A 1 -29.09 -18.33 -44.27
C MET A 1 -28.87 -17.29 -45.36
N GLY A 2 -27.86 -17.46 -46.23
CA GLY A 2 -27.64 -16.64 -47.44
C GLY A 2 -27.15 -15.20 -47.21
N LYS A 3 -26.32 -14.60 -48.07
CA LYS A 3 -25.53 -15.12 -49.21
C LYS A 3 -24.18 -14.38 -49.30
N TYR A 4 -23.16 -15.07 -49.82
CA TYR A 4 -21.87 -14.52 -50.25
C TYR A 4 -22.00 -13.61 -51.48
N SER A 5 -21.05 -12.68 -51.67
CA SER A 5 -20.19 -12.73 -52.88
C SER A 5 -18.86 -11.97 -52.70
N ARG A 6 -17.85 -12.39 -53.47
CA ARG A 6 -16.46 -11.89 -53.49
C ARG A 6 -16.25 -10.89 -54.63
N LYS A 7 -15.17 -10.08 -54.55
CA LYS A 7 -14.29 -9.82 -55.71
C LYS A 7 -12.82 -9.64 -55.26
N LYS A 8 -11.89 -9.92 -56.16
CA LYS A 8 -10.43 -10.10 -55.92
C LYS A 8 -9.58 -8.89 -56.37
N VAL A 9 -8.35 -8.86 -55.86
CA VAL A 9 -7.17 -8.03 -56.21
C VAL A 9 -6.73 -8.18 -57.69
N PRO A 10 -5.98 -7.21 -58.26
CA PRO A 10 -4.50 -7.33 -58.42
C PRO A 10 -3.73 -5.99 -58.12
N THR A 11 -2.73 -5.90 -57.24
CA THR A 11 -1.27 -6.28 -57.30
C THR A 11 -0.31 -5.27 -57.99
N ASN A 12 0.56 -4.67 -57.16
CA ASN A 12 1.97 -4.25 -57.34
C ASN A 12 2.40 -3.28 -58.47
N THR A 13 3.07 -2.18 -58.07
CA THR A 13 4.55 -1.99 -58.22
C THR A 13 5.06 -0.74 -57.45
N HIS A 14 6.14 -0.90 -56.67
CA HIS A 14 7.09 0.15 -56.25
C HIS A 14 8.15 0.36 -57.37
N PRO A 15 9.05 1.39 -57.41
CA PRO A 15 9.75 2.02 -56.27
C PRO A 15 10.21 3.51 -56.39
N VAL A 16 11.11 3.91 -55.48
CA VAL A 16 12.05 5.05 -55.47
C VAL A 16 11.59 6.35 -54.77
N GLU A 17 12.59 6.99 -54.15
CA GLU A 17 12.54 7.97 -53.06
C GLU A 17 12.62 9.43 -53.54
N SER A 18 12.07 10.36 -52.76
CA SER A 18 12.79 11.57 -52.30
C SER A 18 11.96 12.29 -51.23
N GLY A 19 12.62 12.99 -50.30
CA GLY A 19 11.98 13.45 -49.07
C GLY A 19 11.47 14.90 -49.07
N ASP A 20 10.74 15.18 -47.99
CA ASP A 20 10.98 16.30 -47.06
C ASP A 20 9.88 17.39 -46.94
N LYS A 21 9.66 17.83 -45.68
CA LYS A 21 8.82 18.96 -45.19
C LYS A 21 7.28 18.82 -45.31
N SER A 22 6.44 19.29 -44.37
CA SER A 22 6.68 19.91 -43.04
C SER A 22 5.38 20.08 -42.21
N THR A 23 5.51 20.43 -40.91
CA THR A 23 4.46 20.88 -39.93
C THR A 23 3.46 19.81 -39.46
N SER A 24 2.99 19.75 -38.20
CA SER A 24 3.22 20.47 -36.92
C SER A 24 2.88 19.50 -35.76
N GLY A 25 3.33 19.61 -34.50
CA GLY A 25 4.06 20.69 -33.84
C GLY A 25 3.44 21.05 -32.48
N ARG A 26 3.35 20.12 -31.52
CA ARG A 26 3.03 20.43 -30.12
C ARG A 26 3.93 19.63 -29.16
N SER A 27 4.50 20.31 -28.18
CA SER A 27 5.77 19.95 -27.55
C SER A 27 5.68 18.94 -26.41
N GLN A 28 6.50 17.88 -26.49
CA GLN A 28 7.00 17.20 -25.29
C GLN A 28 8.31 17.88 -24.85
N ALA A 29 8.37 18.35 -23.60
CA ALA A 29 9.60 18.83 -22.98
C ALA A 29 10.05 17.84 -21.89
N LYS A 30 10.89 16.86 -22.26
CA LYS A 30 11.60 16.01 -21.30
C LYS A 30 12.93 16.66 -20.95
N PHE A 31 13.08 17.20 -19.74
CA PHE A 31 14.40 17.60 -19.27
C PHE A 31 15.16 16.42 -18.67
N ARG A 32 16.36 16.18 -19.21
CA ARG A 32 17.37 15.30 -18.61
C ARG A 32 18.09 16.09 -17.51
N TYR A 33 18.35 15.47 -16.36
CA TYR A 33 19.50 15.85 -15.54
C TYR A 33 20.32 14.62 -15.18
N ALA A 34 21.64 14.81 -15.09
CA ALA A 34 22.60 13.73 -15.25
C ALA A 34 22.99 13.05 -13.93
N TYR A 35 23.10 11.73 -13.96
CA TYR A 35 23.85 10.95 -12.98
C TYR A 35 25.31 11.44 -12.95
N ARG A 36 25.77 12.00 -11.82
CA ARG A 36 27.21 12.08 -11.48
C ARG A 36 27.50 11.23 -10.26
N ARG A 37 28.24 10.15 -10.53
CA ARG A 37 28.70 9.12 -9.61
C ARG A 37 29.92 9.65 -8.85
N PHE A 38 29.78 9.99 -7.57
CA PHE A 38 30.93 10.32 -6.73
C PHE A 38 31.62 9.04 -6.22
N GLN A 39 32.95 9.04 -6.29
CA GLN A 39 33.81 7.98 -5.80
C GLN A 39 33.96 8.08 -4.28
N ARG A 40 34.17 6.94 -3.59
CA ARG A 40 34.58 6.93 -2.17
C ARG A 40 36.02 7.42 -2.04
N PRO A 41 36.32 8.34 -1.11
CA PRO A 41 37.63 8.42 -0.48
C PRO A 41 37.66 7.52 0.76
N SER A 42 38.67 6.68 0.86
CA SER A 42 39.04 6.01 2.11
C SER A 42 39.91 6.93 2.95
N SER A 43 39.50 7.26 4.17
CA SER A 43 40.38 7.87 5.17
C SER A 43 39.97 7.48 6.59
N THR A 44 40.78 6.63 7.22
CA THR A 44 40.76 6.39 8.66
C THR A 44 41.17 7.65 9.42
N ALA A 45 40.36 8.09 10.38
CA ALA A 45 40.74 9.11 11.36
C ALA A 45 40.19 8.72 12.73
N ASN A 46 41.05 8.72 13.74
CA ASN A 46 40.71 8.31 15.11
C ASN A 46 39.82 9.37 15.78
N LEU A 47 38.81 8.92 16.55
CA LEU A 47 38.08 9.75 17.50
C LEU A 47 38.39 9.29 18.94
N PRO A 48 38.46 10.21 19.93
CA PRO A 48 38.83 9.88 21.30
C PRO A 48 37.66 9.30 22.12
N THR A 49 37.99 8.44 23.07
CA THR A 49 37.05 7.79 24.00
C THR A 49 36.46 8.79 25.00
N PRO A 50 35.13 8.83 25.21
CA PRO A 50 34.53 9.57 26.32
C PRO A 50 34.68 8.82 27.67
N PRO A 51 34.62 9.52 28.81
CA PRO A 51 34.81 8.91 30.13
C PRO A 51 33.62 8.07 30.60
N SER A 52 33.91 7.07 31.41
CA SER A 52 32.95 6.14 32.02
C SER A 52 32.04 6.80 33.07
N MET A 53 30.74 6.50 33.03
CA MET A 53 29.86 6.52 34.20
C MET A 53 29.36 5.11 34.49
N GLU A 54 29.22 4.81 35.77
CA GLU A 54 29.01 3.46 36.30
C GLU A 54 27.62 2.90 35.97
N THR A 55 27.57 1.66 35.50
CA THR A 55 26.34 0.87 35.38
C THR A 55 26.42 -0.32 36.32
N ASN A 56 25.47 -0.44 37.25
CA ASN A 56 25.34 -1.62 38.11
C ASN A 56 25.15 -2.89 37.27
N GLU A 57 25.81 -3.96 37.70
CA GLU A 57 25.84 -5.26 37.03
C GLU A 57 24.45 -5.91 36.99
N ILE A 58 24.05 -6.38 35.81
CA ILE A 58 23.12 -7.50 35.64
C ILE A 58 23.78 -8.45 34.65
N ASP A 59 23.90 -9.72 35.07
CA ASP A 59 24.67 -10.76 34.39
C ASP A 59 24.04 -11.14 33.03
N HIS A 60 24.89 -11.25 32.01
CA HIS A 60 24.53 -11.63 30.64
C HIS A 60 25.54 -12.64 30.11
N THR A 61 25.29 -13.91 30.39
CA THR A 61 25.92 -15.05 29.71
C THR A 61 24.90 -15.84 28.89
N ASP A 62 25.38 -16.39 27.78
CA ASP A 62 24.70 -17.29 26.83
C ASP A 62 23.49 -16.73 26.03
N VAL A 63 23.76 -16.22 24.81
CA VAL A 63 23.60 -16.98 23.56
C VAL A 63 24.45 -16.29 22.46
N GLN A 64 25.53 -16.93 22.01
CA GLN A 64 26.23 -16.52 20.79
C GLN A 64 25.53 -17.10 19.56
N CYS A 65 25.04 -16.24 18.67
CA CYS A 65 24.60 -16.63 17.34
C CYS A 65 25.78 -16.60 16.37
N THR A 66 26.21 -17.76 15.89
CA THR A 66 27.22 -17.88 14.81
C THR A 66 26.54 -17.90 13.45
N ILE A 67 26.78 -16.86 12.66
CA ILE A 67 26.48 -16.86 11.21
C ILE A 67 27.66 -17.51 10.49
N GLY A 68 27.41 -18.56 9.71
CA GLY A 68 28.40 -19.24 8.88
C GLY A 68 27.84 -19.51 7.49
N GLU A 69 28.52 -19.04 6.46
CA GLU A 69 28.17 -19.24 5.05
C GLU A 69 28.47 -20.68 4.60
N ALA A 70 27.60 -21.30 3.81
CA ALA A 70 27.95 -22.49 3.02
C ALA A 70 27.03 -22.68 1.80
N SER A 71 27.46 -22.14 0.65
CA SER A 71 26.99 -22.62 -0.65
C SER A 71 27.77 -23.87 -1.06
N GLY A 72 27.10 -25.02 -1.22
CA GLY A 72 27.76 -26.26 -1.65
C GLY A 72 26.78 -27.27 -2.24
N TRP A 73 27.07 -27.76 -3.45
CA TRP A 73 26.32 -28.84 -4.09
C TRP A 73 26.80 -30.19 -3.54
N ILE A 74 25.86 -31.10 -3.24
CA ILE A 74 26.19 -32.46 -2.80
C ILE A 74 26.52 -33.30 -4.04
N THR A 75 27.68 -33.95 -4.06
CA THR A 75 28.09 -34.92 -5.09
C THR A 75 27.67 -36.34 -4.69
N THR A 76 27.61 -37.23 -5.69
CA THR A 76 27.02 -38.58 -5.60
C THR A 76 27.69 -39.54 -4.63
N ASP A 77 28.90 -39.28 -4.18
CA ASP A 77 29.75 -40.25 -3.47
C ASP A 77 29.44 -40.36 -1.97
N GLN A 78 28.56 -39.50 -1.43
CA GLN A 78 28.16 -39.53 -0.01
C GLN A 78 27.00 -40.49 0.31
N LEU A 79 26.41 -41.16 -0.69
CA LEU A 79 25.24 -42.05 -0.50
C LEU A 79 25.58 -43.54 -0.29
N GLU A 80 26.81 -43.99 -0.53
CA GLU A 80 27.15 -45.43 -0.49
C GLU A 80 27.69 -45.95 0.86
N ASN A 81 28.20 -45.09 1.75
CA ASN A 81 28.85 -45.53 3.01
C ASN A 81 27.91 -45.77 4.21
N ALA A 82 26.59 -45.80 4.02
CA ALA A 82 25.59 -45.93 5.10
C ALA A 82 24.94 -47.32 5.21
N ARG A 83 25.59 -48.38 4.70
CA ARG A 83 25.15 -49.78 4.83
C ARG A 83 26.28 -50.70 5.28
N GLU A 84 26.39 -50.95 6.59
CA GLU A 84 26.48 -52.31 7.18
C GLU A 84 26.71 -52.34 8.71
N LYS A 85 25.66 -52.78 9.43
CA LYS A 85 25.60 -53.68 10.62
C LYS A 85 26.45 -53.44 11.92
N PRO A 86 26.01 -54.03 13.07
CA PRO A 86 26.29 -53.46 14.40
C PRO A 86 27.28 -54.27 15.26
N GLN A 87 27.79 -53.65 16.34
CA GLN A 87 28.48 -54.34 17.44
C GLN A 87 27.99 -53.94 18.84
N LYS A 88 27.98 -54.93 19.75
CA LYS A 88 27.63 -54.80 21.18
C LYS A 88 28.85 -54.41 22.02
N ARG A 89 28.64 -53.61 23.08
CA ARG A 89 29.36 -53.66 24.38
C ARG A 89 28.49 -52.91 25.41
N GLN A 90 27.89 -53.53 26.42
CA GLN A 90 28.44 -54.22 27.61
C GLN A 90 28.95 -53.22 28.68
N THR A 91 28.38 -53.35 29.87
CA THR A 91 28.43 -52.43 31.04
C THR A 91 29.54 -52.76 32.04
N LYS A 92 29.94 -51.75 32.84
CA LYS A 92 30.47 -51.81 34.23
C LYS A 92 30.78 -50.37 34.70
N ALA A 93 30.84 -50.00 35.99
CA ALA A 93 30.19 -50.43 37.25
C ALA A 93 30.73 -49.53 38.40
N ASP A 94 30.11 -49.61 39.58
CA ASP A 94 30.55 -49.07 40.90
C ASP A 94 30.52 -47.53 41.07
N SER A 95 30.14 -46.92 42.22
CA SER A 95 29.50 -47.34 43.49
C SER A 95 29.01 -46.05 44.22
N GLY A 96 28.09 -46.03 45.20
CA GLY A 96 27.36 -47.05 45.97
C GLY A 96 26.37 -46.39 46.96
N ASP A 97 25.96 -47.11 48.03
CA ASP A 97 25.31 -46.69 49.30
C ASP A 97 24.04 -45.79 49.27
N GLY A 98 22.90 -46.10 49.92
CA GLY A 98 22.47 -47.26 50.72
C GLY A 98 21.02 -47.12 51.27
N GLU A 99 20.54 -48.15 51.98
CA GLU A 99 19.30 -48.25 52.83
C GLU A 99 17.91 -48.57 52.18
N THR A 100 17.51 -49.87 52.30
CA THR A 100 16.26 -50.46 52.87
C THR A 100 15.04 -49.57 53.18
N GLU A 101 13.75 -49.96 53.09
CA GLU A 101 12.94 -51.20 52.90
C GLU A 101 11.64 -50.77 52.16
N GLU A 102 10.86 -51.57 51.40
CA GLU A 102 9.96 -52.68 51.81
C GLU A 102 9.44 -53.44 50.55
N GLU A 103 8.84 -54.63 50.70
CA GLU A 103 8.61 -55.64 49.65
C GLU A 103 7.35 -55.44 48.77
N ALA A 104 7.43 -55.84 47.49
CA ALA A 104 6.35 -56.55 46.78
C ALA A 104 6.85 -57.24 45.49
N GLU A 105 6.91 -58.58 45.51
CA GLU A 105 7.35 -59.45 44.41
C GLU A 105 6.19 -59.86 43.48
N LYS A 106 6.35 -59.74 42.14
CA LYS A 106 5.99 -60.81 41.15
C LYS A 106 6.22 -60.48 39.67
N GLN A 107 7.17 -61.23 39.10
CA GLN A 107 7.06 -62.08 37.90
C GLN A 107 6.45 -61.54 36.59
N ASP A 108 7.36 -61.49 35.60
CA ASP A 108 7.19 -61.58 34.16
C ASP A 108 6.10 -62.57 33.70
N ALA A 109 5.25 -62.12 32.76
CA ALA A 109 4.29 -62.96 32.04
C ALA A 109 4.05 -62.37 30.63
N THR A 110 4.64 -63.01 29.63
CA THR A 110 4.37 -62.73 28.21
C THR A 110 3.01 -63.32 27.81
N GLU A 111 2.01 -62.48 27.59
CA GLU A 111 0.73 -62.93 27.04
C GLU A 111 0.88 -63.35 25.56
N GLN A 112 0.42 -64.56 25.23
CA GLN A 112 0.23 -64.99 23.85
C GLN A 112 -1.19 -64.67 23.36
N PRO A 113 -1.41 -64.41 22.06
CA PRO A 113 -2.74 -64.11 21.52
C PRO A 113 -3.74 -65.27 21.72
N SER A 114 -4.99 -64.95 22.07
CA SER A 114 -6.04 -65.95 22.29
C SER A 114 -6.60 -66.50 20.98
N THR A 115 -6.10 -67.67 20.58
CA THR A 115 -6.65 -68.48 19.49
C THR A 115 -7.78 -69.40 19.96
N ASP A 116 -8.62 -69.84 19.03
CA ASP A 116 -9.59 -70.90 19.29
C ASP A 116 -8.94 -72.30 19.33
N LYS A 117 -9.75 -73.35 19.49
CA LYS A 117 -9.28 -74.73 19.61
C LYS A 117 -8.69 -75.31 18.31
N GLU A 118 -8.80 -74.61 17.18
CA GLU A 118 -8.19 -74.99 15.90
C GLU A 118 -7.01 -74.08 15.50
N GLY A 119 -6.65 -73.12 16.37
CA GLY A 119 -5.49 -72.25 16.19
C GLY A 119 -5.77 -70.99 15.36
N PHE A 120 -7.03 -70.66 15.08
CA PHE A 120 -7.40 -69.41 14.42
C PHE A 120 -7.57 -68.26 15.44
N PRO A 121 -7.27 -67.01 15.07
CA PRO A 121 -7.51 -65.85 15.94
C PRO A 121 -9.00 -65.75 16.30
N THR A 122 -9.32 -65.64 17.58
CA THR A 122 -10.72 -65.47 18.01
C THR A 122 -11.28 -64.12 17.53
N MET A 123 -12.59 -64.01 17.33
CA MET A 123 -13.23 -62.72 17.02
C MET A 123 -12.91 -61.63 18.07
N ALA A 124 -12.64 -62.01 19.32
CA ALA A 124 -12.19 -61.09 20.36
C ALA A 124 -10.74 -60.62 20.14
N SER A 125 -9.81 -61.50 19.71
CA SER A 125 -8.45 -61.08 19.37
C SER A 125 -8.40 -60.22 18.11
N ILE A 126 -9.22 -60.56 17.08
CA ILE A 126 -9.36 -59.74 15.87
C ILE A 126 -9.95 -58.37 16.20
N GLN A 127 -10.96 -58.31 17.08
CA GLN A 127 -11.52 -57.04 17.53
C GLN A 127 -10.49 -56.23 18.34
N ALA A 128 -9.72 -56.86 19.24
CA ALA A 128 -8.65 -56.19 19.98
C ALA A 128 -7.53 -55.66 19.06
N GLU A 129 -7.19 -56.39 17.98
CA GLU A 129 -6.22 -55.95 16.99
C GLU A 129 -6.78 -54.78 16.15
N LEU A 130 -8.05 -54.85 15.71
CA LEU A 130 -8.77 -53.73 15.08
C LEU A 130 -8.92 -52.51 16.00
N ASP A 131 -9.16 -52.71 17.28
CA ASP A 131 -9.22 -51.66 18.30
C ASP A 131 -7.82 -51.10 18.59
N SER A 132 -6.75 -51.88 18.39
CA SER A 132 -5.37 -51.36 18.43
C SER A 132 -5.06 -50.43 17.26
N PHE A 133 -5.68 -50.65 16.08
CA PHE A 133 -5.67 -49.66 14.97
C PHE A 133 -6.54 -48.41 15.27
N SER A 134 -7.35 -48.40 16.34
CA SER A 134 -8.07 -47.21 16.80
C SER A 134 -7.22 -46.29 17.69
N ALA A 135 -6.06 -46.75 18.16
CA ALA A 135 -5.02 -45.85 18.64
C ALA A 135 -4.54 -45.00 17.45
N PHE A 136 -4.90 -43.71 17.47
CA PHE A 136 -4.63 -42.73 16.41
C PHE A 136 -3.32 -43.00 15.66
N ASP A 137 -3.42 -43.45 14.41
CA ASP A 137 -2.23 -43.62 13.57
C ASP A 137 -1.64 -42.24 13.22
N THR A 138 -0.71 -41.80 14.06
CA THR A 138 -0.04 -40.50 13.99
C THR A 138 0.75 -40.30 12.69
N ARG A 139 0.99 -41.36 11.90
CA ARG A 139 1.66 -41.28 10.59
C ARG A 139 0.78 -40.66 9.50
N HIS A 140 -0.53 -40.58 9.72
CA HIS A 140 -1.51 -39.99 8.80
C HIS A 140 -1.90 -38.55 9.17
N TYR A 141 -1.12 -37.91 10.03
CA TYR A 141 -1.33 -36.54 10.51
C TYR A 141 0.00 -35.77 10.51
N ASP A 142 -0.04 -34.48 10.17
CA ASP A 142 1.10 -33.59 10.45
C ASP A 142 1.04 -33.11 11.92
N ASP A 143 2.06 -32.36 12.36
CA ASP A 143 2.12 -31.78 13.71
C ASP A 143 0.91 -30.86 14.03
N ALA A 144 0.20 -30.38 12.99
CA ALA A 144 -1.02 -29.58 13.08
C ALA A 144 -2.32 -30.41 13.00
N ARG A 145 -2.22 -31.75 12.97
CA ARG A 145 -3.32 -32.73 12.83
C ARG A 145 -4.14 -32.62 11.53
N ASN A 146 -3.55 -32.15 10.44
CA ASN A 146 -4.18 -32.26 9.12
C ASN A 146 -4.10 -33.71 8.62
N HIS A 147 -5.19 -34.23 8.05
CA HIS A 147 -5.19 -35.55 7.40
C HIS A 147 -4.21 -35.57 6.23
N LEU A 148 -3.16 -36.38 6.34
CA LEU A 148 -2.18 -36.64 5.29
C LEU A 148 -2.63 -37.86 4.47
N LEU A 149 -2.62 -37.72 3.15
CA LEU A 149 -2.83 -38.86 2.24
C LEU A 149 -1.48 -39.51 1.95
N THR A 150 -1.37 -40.80 2.24
CA THR A 150 -0.27 -41.64 1.78
C THR A 150 -0.53 -42.07 0.33
N VAL A 151 0.23 -41.52 -0.60
CA VAL A 151 0.21 -41.87 -2.03
C VAL A 151 1.37 -42.82 -2.30
N VAL A 152 1.07 -44.03 -2.77
CA VAL A 152 2.08 -45.03 -3.15
C VAL A 152 2.05 -45.18 -4.68
N ASP A 153 3.18 -44.95 -5.33
CA ASP A 153 3.36 -45.20 -6.76
C ASP A 153 4.76 -45.75 -7.08
N ILE A 154 5.10 -45.86 -8.37
CA ILE A 154 6.40 -46.37 -8.84
C ILE A 154 7.61 -45.50 -8.44
N SER A 155 7.37 -44.25 -8.00
CA SER A 155 8.41 -43.33 -7.54
C SER A 155 8.59 -43.35 -6.01
N GLY A 156 7.68 -43.98 -5.26
CA GLY A 156 7.84 -44.23 -3.83
C GLY A 156 6.55 -44.12 -3.02
N ILE A 157 6.73 -43.99 -1.70
CA ILE A 157 5.67 -43.70 -0.74
C ILE A 157 5.77 -42.22 -0.38
N HIS A 158 4.74 -41.46 -0.72
CA HIS A 158 4.66 -40.01 -0.53
C HIS A 158 3.57 -39.68 0.48
N ILE A 159 3.92 -39.00 1.56
CA ILE A 159 2.95 -38.51 2.54
C ILE A 159 2.64 -37.04 2.19
N THR A 160 1.39 -36.70 1.87
CA THR A 160 1.06 -35.36 1.36
C THR A 160 -0.31 -34.85 1.80
N ALA A 161 -0.37 -33.57 2.20
CA ALA A 161 -1.62 -32.87 2.46
C ALA A 161 -2.29 -32.45 1.14
N ILE A 162 -3.53 -32.91 0.91
CA ILE A 162 -4.27 -32.64 -0.32
C ILE A 162 -5.60 -31.92 -0.07
N CYS A 163 -5.95 -31.03 -0.99
CA CYS A 163 -7.26 -30.38 -1.06
C CYS A 163 -8.08 -31.00 -2.20
N PRO A 164 -9.14 -31.79 -1.92
CA PRO A 164 -9.97 -32.37 -2.95
C PRO A 164 -10.77 -31.28 -3.68
N SER A 165 -10.77 -31.30 -5.01
CA SER A 165 -11.50 -30.31 -5.81
C SER A 165 -13.02 -30.34 -5.62
N THR A 166 -13.57 -31.47 -5.17
CA THR A 166 -15.00 -31.73 -4.92
C THR A 166 -15.18 -32.55 -3.64
N GLN A 167 -16.20 -32.20 -2.84
CA GLN A 167 -16.40 -32.75 -1.50
C GLN A 167 -17.12 -34.12 -1.49
N LYS A 168 -18.03 -34.38 -2.43
CA LYS A 168 -18.87 -35.60 -2.44
C LYS A 168 -18.26 -36.81 -3.16
N SER A 169 -17.45 -36.56 -4.18
CA SER A 169 -16.82 -37.60 -5.00
C SER A 169 -15.55 -37.00 -5.62
N PRO A 170 -14.42 -37.02 -4.90
CA PRO A 170 -13.17 -36.42 -5.35
C PRO A 170 -12.57 -37.23 -6.50
N ARG A 171 -12.47 -36.62 -7.69
CA ARG A 171 -11.77 -37.18 -8.88
C ARG A 171 -10.52 -36.39 -9.27
N THR A 172 -10.22 -35.33 -8.54
CA THR A 172 -9.04 -34.47 -8.71
C THR A 172 -8.78 -33.81 -7.37
N ALA A 173 -7.52 -33.78 -6.95
CA ALA A 173 -7.06 -33.10 -5.75
C ALA A 173 -5.78 -32.32 -6.06
N PHE A 174 -5.47 -31.32 -5.24
CA PHE A 174 -4.27 -30.50 -5.36
C PHE A 174 -3.50 -30.54 -4.04
N THR A 175 -2.19 -30.77 -4.08
CA THR A 175 -1.36 -30.74 -2.88
C THR A 175 -1.33 -29.33 -2.29
N PHE A 176 -1.26 -29.22 -0.96
CA PHE A 176 -1.15 -27.91 -0.29
C PHE A 176 0.10 -27.16 -0.78
N GLN A 177 1.21 -27.86 -1.01
CA GLN A 177 2.45 -27.29 -1.55
C GLN A 177 2.25 -26.62 -2.92
N LEU A 178 1.42 -27.18 -3.81
CA LEU A 178 1.11 -26.56 -5.10
C LEU A 178 0.25 -25.30 -4.93
N LEU A 179 -0.70 -25.31 -3.98
CA LEU A 179 -1.58 -24.17 -3.71
C LEU A 179 -0.82 -23.01 -3.04
N GLU A 180 0.09 -23.32 -2.10
CA GLU A 180 1.03 -22.36 -1.51
C GLU A 180 1.99 -21.80 -2.58
N SER A 181 2.59 -22.67 -3.40
CA SER A 181 3.47 -22.24 -4.49
C SER A 181 2.75 -21.32 -5.48
N PHE A 182 1.49 -21.62 -5.83
CA PHE A 182 0.66 -20.76 -6.66
C PHE A 182 0.38 -19.40 -5.98
N ARG A 183 0.01 -19.42 -4.69
CA ARG A 183 -0.23 -18.21 -3.89
C ARG A 183 1.01 -17.32 -3.85
N LEU A 184 2.17 -17.87 -3.49
CA LEU A 184 3.43 -17.12 -3.41
C LEU A 184 3.91 -16.59 -4.76
N MET A 185 3.80 -17.38 -5.84
CA MET A 185 4.08 -16.90 -7.20
C MET A 185 3.13 -15.79 -7.65
N ASN A 186 1.88 -15.76 -7.15
CA ASN A 186 0.96 -14.66 -7.40
C ASN A 186 1.29 -13.41 -6.55
N LEU A 187 1.68 -13.57 -5.29
CA LEU A 187 2.00 -12.47 -4.38
C LEU A 187 3.32 -11.78 -4.75
N GLU A 188 4.40 -12.53 -4.94
CA GLU A 188 5.73 -12.00 -5.26
C GLU A 188 5.89 -11.72 -6.75
N CYS A 189 5.68 -12.74 -7.59
CA CYS A 189 6.01 -12.69 -9.03
C CYS A 189 4.82 -12.27 -9.92
N LYS A 190 3.69 -11.89 -9.30
CA LYS A 190 2.43 -11.47 -9.97
C LYS A 190 1.90 -12.46 -11.01
N VAL A 191 2.26 -13.74 -10.89
CA VAL A 191 1.92 -14.78 -11.85
C VAL A 191 0.40 -14.98 -11.87
N THR A 192 -0.21 -14.78 -13.02
CA THR A 192 -1.65 -15.04 -13.20
C THR A 192 -1.94 -16.55 -13.09
N ALA A 193 -3.14 -16.92 -12.63
CA ALA A 193 -3.56 -18.32 -12.59
C ALA A 193 -3.40 -19.04 -13.94
N MET A 194 -3.68 -18.35 -15.06
CA MET A 194 -3.51 -18.90 -16.41
C MET A 194 -2.03 -19.11 -16.76
N SER A 195 -1.14 -18.21 -16.35
CA SER A 195 0.32 -18.37 -16.54
C SER A 195 0.86 -19.54 -15.71
N PHE A 196 0.47 -19.65 -14.44
CA PHE A 196 0.84 -20.76 -13.56
C PHE A 196 0.31 -22.10 -14.11
N TYR A 197 -0.93 -22.13 -14.61
CA TYR A 197 -1.49 -23.33 -15.19
C TYR A 197 -0.77 -23.73 -16.50
N LYS A 198 -0.43 -22.77 -17.37
CA LYS A 198 0.43 -23.03 -18.55
C LYS A 198 1.81 -23.57 -18.18
N TYR A 199 2.39 -23.13 -17.07
CA TYR A 199 3.63 -23.68 -16.51
C TYR A 199 3.43 -25.16 -16.13
N LEU A 200 2.40 -25.49 -15.33
CA LEU A 200 2.09 -26.89 -14.96
C LEU A 200 1.97 -27.80 -16.21
N ARG A 201 1.23 -27.36 -17.23
CA ARG A 201 1.06 -28.12 -18.47
C ARG A 201 2.38 -28.43 -19.18
N ARG A 202 3.33 -27.48 -19.20
CA ARG A 202 4.67 -27.66 -19.79
C ARG A 202 5.59 -28.55 -18.96
N VAL A 203 5.41 -28.59 -17.65
CA VAL A 203 6.13 -29.50 -16.75
C VAL A 203 5.60 -30.94 -16.91
N THR A 204 4.29 -31.11 -17.08
CA THR A 204 3.67 -32.42 -17.30
C THR A 204 3.98 -33.00 -18.69
N ASP A 205 3.89 -32.19 -19.74
CA ASP A 205 4.28 -32.58 -21.10
C ASP A 205 4.95 -31.38 -21.80
N PRO A 206 6.29 -31.39 -21.98
CA PRO A 206 6.99 -30.30 -22.64
C PRO A 206 6.84 -30.33 -24.18
N ILE A 207 6.45 -31.46 -24.77
CA ILE A 207 6.33 -31.65 -26.22
C ILE A 207 4.93 -31.26 -26.69
N LEU A 208 3.89 -31.74 -25.99
CA LEU A 208 2.49 -31.44 -26.30
C LEU A 208 1.72 -30.94 -25.05
N PRO A 209 2.07 -29.77 -24.47
CA PRO A 209 1.37 -29.20 -23.31
C PRO A 209 -0.14 -29.07 -23.52
N HIS A 210 -0.60 -28.98 -24.77
CA HIS A 210 -2.01 -28.86 -25.11
C HIS A 210 -2.82 -30.16 -24.96
N ALA A 211 -2.17 -31.33 -24.87
CA ALA A 211 -2.83 -32.62 -24.63
C ALA A 211 -3.08 -32.94 -23.14
N THR A 212 -2.38 -32.27 -22.22
CA THR A 212 -2.59 -32.46 -20.77
C THR A 212 -4.05 -32.16 -20.38
N PRO A 213 -4.72 -33.00 -19.57
CA PRO A 213 -6.10 -32.74 -19.13
C PRO A 213 -6.28 -31.37 -18.45
N ASP A 214 -7.26 -30.60 -18.89
CA ASP A 214 -7.54 -29.27 -18.30
C ASP A 214 -8.29 -29.38 -16.96
N ARG A 215 -7.67 -28.80 -15.93
CA ARG A 215 -8.15 -28.68 -14.54
C ARG A 215 -8.03 -27.23 -14.03
N TYR A 216 -7.95 -26.26 -14.93
CA TYR A 216 -7.79 -24.85 -14.59
C TYR A 216 -8.93 -24.31 -13.71
N LYS A 217 -10.17 -24.71 -14.00
CA LYS A 217 -11.36 -24.28 -13.23
C LYS A 217 -11.35 -24.84 -11.80
N GLU A 218 -10.91 -26.08 -11.66
CA GLU A 218 -10.75 -26.76 -10.37
C GLU A 218 -9.65 -26.10 -9.54
N LEU A 219 -8.51 -25.72 -10.15
CA LEU A 219 -7.45 -24.93 -9.50
C LEU A 219 -7.97 -23.57 -9.02
N LEU A 220 -8.68 -22.82 -9.88
CA LEU A 220 -9.28 -21.53 -9.51
C LEU A 220 -10.26 -21.65 -8.34
N ARG A 221 -11.12 -22.69 -8.31
CA ARG A 221 -12.06 -22.91 -7.21
C ARG A 221 -11.32 -23.26 -5.91
N ILE A 222 -10.39 -24.21 -5.98
CA ILE A 222 -9.78 -24.74 -4.75
C ILE A 222 -8.77 -23.77 -4.14
N SER A 223 -8.02 -23.01 -4.96
CA SER A 223 -7.10 -21.97 -4.46
C SER A 223 -7.83 -20.90 -3.66
N ARG A 224 -9.03 -20.47 -4.10
CA ARG A 224 -9.89 -19.54 -3.34
C ARG A 224 -10.32 -20.13 -2.00
N GLN A 225 -10.86 -21.35 -1.99
CA GLN A 225 -11.33 -22.03 -0.78
C GLN A 225 -10.20 -22.30 0.22
N TRP A 226 -9.08 -22.87 -0.26
CA TRP A 226 -7.91 -23.15 0.55
C TRP A 226 -7.32 -21.86 1.15
N ARG A 227 -7.16 -20.78 0.36
CA ARG A 227 -6.72 -19.48 0.89
C ARG A 227 -7.63 -18.94 1.98
N TYR A 228 -8.95 -19.02 1.81
CA TYR A 228 -9.90 -18.59 2.83
C TYR A 228 -9.76 -19.42 4.12
N LEU A 229 -9.59 -20.74 4.00
CA LEU A 229 -9.34 -21.63 5.14
C LEU A 229 -7.99 -21.33 5.84
N GLN A 230 -6.92 -21.07 5.09
CA GLN A 230 -5.63 -20.66 5.64
C GLN A 230 -5.74 -19.34 6.40
N ASN A 231 -6.45 -18.34 5.86
CA ASN A 231 -6.71 -17.10 6.58
C ASN A 231 -7.52 -17.37 7.85
N LYS A 232 -8.57 -18.19 7.81
CA LYS A 232 -9.31 -18.59 9.02
C LYS A 232 -8.42 -19.29 10.05
N LEU A 233 -7.45 -20.10 9.64
CA LEU A 233 -6.50 -20.77 10.54
C LEU A 233 -5.56 -19.75 11.20
N VAL A 234 -4.91 -18.91 10.40
CA VAL A 234 -3.96 -17.87 10.86
C VAL A 234 -4.61 -16.87 11.83
N PHE A 235 -5.89 -16.55 11.66
CA PHE A 235 -6.64 -15.66 12.54
C PHE A 235 -7.46 -16.39 13.62
N GLY A 236 -7.24 -17.70 13.85
CA GLY A 236 -7.85 -18.47 14.95
C GLY A 236 -9.32 -18.90 14.77
N PHE A 237 -9.95 -18.55 13.65
CA PHE A 237 -11.35 -18.88 13.33
C PHE A 237 -11.55 -20.30 12.75
N ALA A 238 -10.51 -21.10 12.56
CA ALA A 238 -10.63 -22.46 12.01
C ALA A 238 -11.31 -23.43 12.99
N HIS A 239 -11.01 -23.34 14.29
CA HIS A 239 -11.37 -24.36 15.29
C HIS A 239 -12.83 -24.31 15.77
N ASN A 240 -13.53 -23.18 15.60
CA ASN A 240 -14.91 -23.02 16.08
C ASN A 240 -15.82 -22.44 14.99
N SER A 241 -16.60 -23.31 14.35
CA SER A 241 -17.58 -22.95 13.30
C SER A 241 -18.75 -22.09 13.79
N ARG A 242 -18.96 -21.97 15.11
CA ARG A 242 -19.99 -21.11 15.71
C ARG A 242 -19.55 -19.65 15.82
N VAL A 243 -18.24 -19.38 15.81
CA VAL A 243 -17.72 -18.01 15.84
C VAL A 243 -17.84 -17.39 14.44
N LYS A 244 -18.75 -16.42 14.31
CA LYS A 244 -18.92 -15.65 13.09
C LYS A 244 -17.76 -14.65 12.95
N VAL A 245 -17.00 -14.80 11.87
CA VAL A 245 -15.99 -13.83 11.41
C VAL A 245 -16.69 -12.50 11.12
N LYS A 246 -16.21 -11.40 11.70
CA LYS A 246 -16.74 -10.03 11.52
C LYS A 246 -15.97 -9.27 10.45
N ASP A 247 -16.43 -8.06 10.14
CA ASP A 247 -15.81 -7.18 9.15
C ASP A 247 -14.38 -6.77 9.58
N GLY A 248 -13.39 -7.11 8.76
CA GLY A 248 -11.96 -6.88 9.04
C GLY A 248 -11.25 -7.93 9.92
N ASP A 249 -11.93 -8.96 10.43
CA ASP A 249 -11.32 -9.95 11.34
C ASP A 249 -10.21 -10.82 10.71
N LEU A 250 -10.15 -10.93 9.37
CA LEU A 250 -9.12 -11.66 8.62
C LEU A 250 -8.11 -10.71 7.96
N ALA A 251 -7.87 -9.55 8.56
CA ALA A 251 -6.96 -8.52 8.06
C ALA A 251 -6.10 -7.93 9.19
N TYR A 252 -4.77 -7.92 9.01
CA TYR A 252 -3.86 -7.27 9.93
C TYR A 252 -3.97 -5.74 9.83
N PHE A 253 -4.05 -5.05 10.97
CA PHE A 253 -3.82 -3.61 11.07
C PHE A 253 -2.33 -3.29 11.40
N CYS A 254 -2.00 -2.01 11.53
CA CYS A 254 -0.66 -1.54 11.84
C CYS A 254 -0.25 -1.86 13.29
N PRO A 255 0.75 -2.72 13.56
CA PRO A 255 1.14 -3.09 14.92
C PRO A 255 1.79 -1.94 15.70
N ALA A 256 2.33 -0.93 15.02
CA ALA A 256 2.93 0.26 15.63
C ALA A 256 1.96 1.46 15.77
N CYS A 257 0.68 1.30 15.43
CA CYS A 257 -0.32 2.34 15.73
C CYS A 257 -0.88 2.15 17.15
N PRO A 258 -1.14 3.23 17.91
CA PRO A 258 -1.81 3.18 19.21
C PRO A 258 -3.13 2.40 19.18
N GLN A 259 -3.22 1.26 19.88
CA GLN A 259 -4.37 0.35 19.92
C GLN A 259 -4.71 0.01 21.38
N PRO A 260 -5.79 0.59 21.94
CA PRO A 260 -6.28 0.26 23.27
C PRO A 260 -6.52 -1.24 23.43
N GLY A 261 -6.09 -1.81 24.55
CA GLY A 261 -6.19 -3.25 24.83
C GLY A 261 -5.27 -4.15 23.98
N VAL A 262 -4.34 -3.59 23.19
CA VAL A 262 -3.40 -4.37 22.37
C VAL A 262 -1.95 -3.93 22.59
N ASN A 263 -1.64 -2.63 22.50
CA ASN A 263 -0.27 -2.11 22.61
C ASN A 263 -0.18 -0.77 23.35
N LEU A 264 -1.22 -0.43 24.13
CA LEU A 264 -1.24 0.70 25.06
C LEU A 264 -1.41 0.14 26.48
N PHE A 265 -0.71 0.74 27.44
CA PHE A 265 -0.93 0.52 28.88
C PHE A 265 -2.35 0.94 29.29
N GLU A 266 -2.88 0.43 30.40
CA GLU A 266 -4.27 0.69 30.81
C GLU A 266 -4.52 2.16 31.21
N ASP A 267 -3.51 2.81 31.78
CA ASP A 267 -3.48 4.21 32.23
C ASP A 267 -3.31 5.23 31.09
N TRP A 268 -3.26 4.81 29.82
CA TRP A 268 -3.02 5.68 28.67
C TRP A 268 -4.01 6.85 28.53
N ILE A 269 -5.20 6.74 29.13
CA ILE A 269 -6.25 7.77 29.15
C ILE A 269 -5.90 8.91 30.12
N GLU A 270 -5.07 8.66 31.13
CA GLU A 270 -4.70 9.63 32.17
C GLU A 270 -3.67 10.66 31.68
N ASP A 271 -2.90 10.36 30.63
CA ASP A 271 -1.98 11.31 29.97
C ASP A 271 -2.74 12.29 29.05
N LEU A 272 -3.56 13.13 29.68
CA LEU A 272 -4.36 14.18 29.04
C LEU A 272 -3.51 15.20 28.25
N ARG A 273 -2.23 15.38 28.60
CA ARG A 273 -1.29 16.27 27.87
C ARG A 273 -0.66 15.56 26.67
N GLY A 274 -0.60 14.24 26.68
CA GLY A 274 -0.01 13.40 25.64
C GLY A 274 -0.97 12.95 24.54
N ALA A 275 -2.18 13.51 24.40
CA ALA A 275 -3.19 13.10 23.41
C ALA A 275 -2.66 12.93 21.96
N TRP A 276 -1.62 13.68 21.59
CA TRP A 276 -0.94 13.54 20.29
C TRP A 276 -0.16 12.22 20.14
N LYS A 277 0.42 11.67 21.23
CA LYS A 277 1.14 10.39 21.25
C LYS A 277 0.23 9.23 20.85
N TYR A 278 -1.02 9.27 21.31
CA TYR A 278 -2.05 8.27 21.07
C TYR A 278 -2.82 8.50 19.76
N SER A 279 -2.56 9.61 19.06
CA SER A 279 -3.24 9.92 17.80
C SER A 279 -2.86 8.94 16.69
N ARG A 280 -3.83 8.52 15.88
CA ARG A 280 -3.56 7.79 14.64
C ARG A 280 -3.63 8.74 13.45
N SER A 281 -2.64 8.67 12.56
CA SER A 281 -2.64 9.38 11.28
C SER A 281 -2.90 8.44 10.10
N PHE A 282 -3.75 8.89 9.20
CA PHE A 282 -4.24 8.15 8.04
C PHE A 282 -4.08 8.97 6.77
N VAL A 283 -3.86 8.28 5.65
CA VAL A 283 -4.00 8.82 4.29
C VAL A 283 -5.22 8.17 3.66
N MET A 284 -5.97 8.94 2.89
CA MET A 284 -7.08 8.51 2.04
C MET A 284 -6.76 8.81 0.58
N ASP A 285 -7.02 7.88 -0.33
CA ASP A 285 -6.77 8.08 -1.77
C ASP A 285 -7.52 7.04 -2.65
N GLY A 286 -7.63 7.34 -3.95
CA GLY A 286 -8.35 6.61 -4.98
C GLY A 286 -7.48 6.05 -6.12
N ASN A 287 -7.40 4.73 -6.23
CA ASN A 287 -6.70 4.04 -7.32
C ASN A 287 -7.64 3.73 -8.50
N PHE A 288 -7.48 4.47 -9.60
CA PHE A 288 -8.22 4.30 -10.86
C PHE A 288 -7.67 3.19 -11.77
N SER A 289 -6.45 2.69 -11.56
CA SER A 289 -5.91 1.53 -12.31
C SER A 289 -6.67 0.24 -11.97
N ALA A 290 -7.24 0.17 -10.77
CA ALA A 290 -7.99 -0.97 -10.25
C ALA A 290 -9.43 -1.09 -10.81
N GLU A 291 -9.64 -0.76 -12.09
CA GLU A 291 -10.93 -0.94 -12.78
C GLU A 291 -11.47 -2.38 -12.69
N HIS A 292 -12.79 -2.54 -12.78
CA HIS A 292 -13.44 -3.85 -12.86
C HIS A 292 -14.47 -3.91 -13.97
N MET A 293 -14.35 -4.87 -14.88
CA MET A 293 -15.31 -5.04 -15.98
C MET A 293 -16.62 -5.67 -15.51
N LYS A 294 -17.72 -5.20 -16.08
CA LYS A 294 -19.06 -5.76 -15.87
C LYS A 294 -19.21 -7.07 -16.64
N LEU A 295 -19.15 -8.18 -15.91
CA LEU A 295 -19.37 -9.51 -16.47
C LEU A 295 -20.86 -9.77 -16.75
N LYS A 296 -21.14 -10.60 -17.76
CA LYS A 296 -22.49 -11.11 -18.06
C LYS A 296 -22.68 -12.46 -17.36
N ASN A 297 -23.87 -12.69 -16.80
CA ASN A 297 -24.35 -13.99 -16.29
C ASN A 297 -23.34 -14.72 -15.39
N TYR A 298 -22.92 -14.07 -14.30
CA TYR A 298 -22.12 -14.71 -13.25
C TYR A 298 -22.94 -14.87 -11.97
N ASP A 299 -22.88 -16.05 -11.39
CA ASP A 299 -23.30 -16.35 -10.03
C ASP A 299 -22.06 -16.85 -9.30
N ASP A 300 -21.49 -15.98 -8.45
CA ASP A 300 -20.25 -16.26 -7.73
C ASP A 300 -20.37 -15.78 -6.28
N PHE A 301 -19.86 -16.60 -5.38
CA PHE A 301 -19.98 -16.41 -3.94
C PHE A 301 -18.76 -15.67 -3.40
N ASP A 302 -18.98 -14.67 -2.55
CA ASP A 302 -17.92 -13.96 -1.82
C ASP A 302 -17.58 -14.73 -0.53
N LEU A 303 -16.40 -15.35 -0.50
CA LEU A 303 -15.95 -16.11 0.67
C LEU A 303 -15.63 -15.22 1.87
N THR A 304 -15.34 -13.94 1.64
CA THR A 304 -14.88 -12.99 2.67
C THR A 304 -16.00 -12.08 3.20
N GLY A 305 -16.92 -11.64 2.34
CA GLY A 305 -18.14 -10.91 2.70
C GLY A 305 -17.95 -9.54 3.39
N GLY A 306 -16.71 -9.08 3.60
CA GLY A 306 -16.35 -7.93 4.45
C GLY A 306 -15.22 -8.22 5.45
N SER A 307 -14.83 -9.49 5.64
CA SER A 307 -13.84 -9.89 6.65
C SER A 307 -12.39 -9.47 6.38
N GLY A 308 -12.10 -8.84 5.23
CA GLY A 308 -10.76 -8.45 4.80
C GLY A 308 -10.53 -6.94 4.85
N TYR A 309 -9.82 -6.41 3.85
CA TYR A 309 -9.65 -4.97 3.65
C TYR A 309 -10.84 -4.35 2.90
N PHE A 310 -11.43 -5.09 1.97
CA PHE A 310 -12.69 -4.70 1.33
C PHE A 310 -13.86 -4.71 2.29
N THR A 311 -14.59 -3.60 2.28
CA THR A 311 -15.87 -3.42 2.96
C THR A 311 -16.98 -4.30 2.38
N ALA A 312 -17.95 -4.65 3.22
CA ALA A 312 -19.15 -5.37 2.80
C ALA A 312 -19.96 -4.57 1.75
N SER A 313 -20.13 -5.13 0.56
CA SER A 313 -20.71 -4.45 -0.61
C SER A 313 -22.14 -3.86 -0.50
N PRO A 314 -23.08 -4.36 0.34
CA PRO A 314 -24.48 -3.91 0.26
C PRO A 314 -24.70 -2.44 0.61
N VAL A 315 -24.03 -1.95 1.67
CA VAL A 315 -24.35 -0.66 2.30
C VAL A 315 -23.95 0.51 1.41
N ILE A 316 -22.74 0.49 0.85
CA ILE A 316 -22.23 1.55 -0.05
C ILE A 316 -23.15 1.72 -1.26
N LYS A 317 -23.56 0.61 -1.88
CA LYS A 317 -24.49 0.64 -3.03
C LYS A 317 -25.86 1.22 -2.68
N HIS A 318 -26.28 1.11 -1.42
CA HIS A 318 -27.52 1.71 -0.94
C HIS A 318 -27.34 3.22 -0.69
N ILE A 319 -26.32 3.63 0.08
CA ILE A 319 -26.01 5.05 0.32
C ILE A 319 -25.83 5.81 -1.00
N PHE A 320 -25.06 5.23 -1.94
CA PHE A 320 -24.81 5.81 -3.26
C PHE A 320 -26.11 6.05 -4.05
N ARG A 321 -27.10 5.15 -3.96
CA ARG A 321 -28.41 5.32 -4.62
C ARG A 321 -29.29 6.38 -3.94
N LEU A 322 -29.16 6.57 -2.62
CA LEU A 322 -29.89 7.59 -1.88
C LEU A 322 -29.30 8.99 -2.09
N GLN A 323 -27.98 9.10 -2.15
CA GLN A 323 -27.27 10.39 -2.20
C GLN A 323 -26.95 10.88 -3.61
N THR A 324 -27.10 10.06 -4.65
CA THR A 324 -26.77 10.45 -6.03
C THR A 324 -27.96 10.27 -6.98
N THR A 325 -28.27 11.30 -7.75
CA THR A 325 -29.32 11.25 -8.78
C THR A 325 -28.77 10.67 -10.08
N ASN A 326 -29.33 9.54 -10.53
CA ASN A 326 -29.09 8.91 -11.85
C ASN A 326 -27.62 8.60 -12.24
N SER A 327 -26.69 8.53 -11.28
CA SER A 327 -25.30 8.19 -11.55
C SER A 327 -25.14 6.68 -11.81
N GLN A 328 -25.03 6.26 -13.08
CA GLN A 328 -24.58 4.91 -13.41
C GLN A 328 -23.11 4.90 -13.86
N ASN A 329 -22.43 3.78 -13.58
CA ASN A 329 -21.11 3.47 -14.11
C ASN A 329 -21.09 3.53 -15.66
N PRO A 330 -19.92 3.68 -16.30
CA PRO A 330 -19.76 3.35 -17.71
C PRO A 330 -20.32 1.94 -17.99
N PRO A 331 -21.05 1.71 -19.09
CA PRO A 331 -21.86 0.50 -19.28
C PRO A 331 -21.07 -0.83 -19.27
N HIS A 332 -19.75 -0.75 -19.47
CA HIS A 332 -18.82 -1.89 -19.46
C HIS A 332 -18.08 -2.10 -18.13
N LEU A 333 -18.19 -1.19 -17.15
CA LEU A 333 -17.49 -1.27 -15.86
C LEU A 333 -18.44 -1.50 -14.68
N ALA A 334 -18.08 -2.45 -13.82
CA ALA A 334 -18.71 -2.67 -12.51
C ALA A 334 -18.03 -1.83 -11.40
N ALA A 335 -16.77 -1.44 -11.58
CA ALA A 335 -16.09 -0.40 -10.81
C ALA A 335 -15.10 0.38 -11.70
N THR A 336 -14.94 1.67 -11.40
CA THR A 336 -14.04 2.63 -12.08
C THR A 336 -12.69 2.80 -11.36
N GLY A 337 -12.49 2.07 -10.26
CA GLY A 337 -11.33 2.17 -9.38
C GLY A 337 -11.69 1.66 -7.98
N ILE A 338 -10.78 1.86 -7.02
CA ILE A 338 -11.00 1.59 -5.60
C ILE A 338 -10.50 2.75 -4.75
N GLY A 339 -11.18 3.05 -3.66
CA GLY A 339 -10.67 3.94 -2.60
C GLY A 339 -10.17 3.11 -1.42
N ALA A 340 -9.13 3.57 -0.73
CA ALA A 340 -8.69 2.96 0.53
C ALA A 340 -8.21 3.99 1.54
N ILE A 341 -8.03 3.52 2.77
CA ILE A 341 -7.40 4.26 3.85
C ILE A 341 -6.24 3.44 4.38
N ALA A 342 -5.09 4.08 4.61
CA ALA A 342 -3.89 3.46 5.16
C ALA A 342 -3.30 4.31 6.30
N CYS A 343 -2.55 3.66 7.20
CA CYS A 343 -1.74 4.37 8.21
C CYS A 343 -0.67 5.23 7.52
N ALA A 344 -0.68 6.54 7.77
CA ALA A 344 0.26 7.48 7.16
C ALA A 344 1.73 7.20 7.53
N ARG A 345 2.00 6.80 8.79
CA ARG A 345 3.38 6.60 9.30
C ARG A 345 4.03 5.30 8.84
N HIS A 346 3.24 4.29 8.50
CA HIS A 346 3.72 2.91 8.30
C HIS A 346 3.25 2.26 7.00
N GLY A 347 2.25 2.79 6.30
CA GLY A 347 1.75 2.24 5.03
C GLY A 347 0.98 0.93 5.16
N CYS A 348 0.35 0.68 6.31
CA CYS A 348 -0.54 -0.47 6.47
C CYS A 348 -1.98 -0.08 6.11
N PHE A 349 -2.62 -0.83 5.22
CA PHE A 349 -4.05 -0.68 4.92
C PHE A 349 -4.91 -0.85 6.18
N VAL A 350 -6.00 -0.09 6.30
CA VAL A 350 -6.96 -0.25 7.40
C VAL A 350 -7.96 -1.37 7.05
N PRO A 351 -8.13 -2.41 7.90
CA PRO A 351 -9.12 -3.47 7.69
C PRO A 351 -10.53 -2.92 7.47
N ASP A 352 -11.27 -3.49 6.50
CA ASP A 352 -12.65 -3.11 6.18
C ASP A 352 -12.83 -1.58 5.94
N THR A 353 -12.02 -1.05 5.02
CA THR A 353 -12.12 0.35 4.54
C THR A 353 -12.03 0.50 3.04
N VAL A 354 -11.62 -0.54 2.30
CA VAL A 354 -11.48 -0.47 0.84
C VAL A 354 -12.87 -0.53 0.19
N VAL A 355 -13.11 0.38 -0.74
CA VAL A 355 -14.41 0.61 -1.40
C VAL A 355 -14.26 0.54 -2.92
N ASP A 356 -15.24 -0.02 -3.63
CA ASP A 356 -15.29 0.08 -5.09
C ASP A 356 -15.88 1.43 -5.53
N PHE A 357 -15.24 2.12 -6.47
CA PHE A 357 -15.79 3.33 -7.07
C PHE A 357 -16.82 3.01 -8.16
N GLN A 358 -18.07 3.41 -7.97
CA GLN A 358 -19.12 3.24 -8.99
C GLN A 358 -18.84 4.16 -10.19
N LYS A 359 -18.66 5.46 -9.95
CA LYS A 359 -18.38 6.46 -10.99
C LYS A 359 -17.40 7.52 -10.48
N GLY A 360 -16.11 7.20 -10.58
CA GLY A 360 -15.01 8.01 -10.06
C GLY A 360 -14.98 8.02 -8.53
N GLU A 361 -14.02 8.77 -7.98
CA GLU A 361 -13.88 8.99 -6.55
C GLU A 361 -14.92 10.01 -6.05
N GLN A 362 -16.14 9.53 -5.88
CA GLN A 362 -17.19 10.33 -5.28
C GLN A 362 -17.00 10.40 -3.76
N GLN A 363 -17.23 11.58 -3.18
CA GLN A 363 -17.08 11.82 -1.75
C GLN A 363 -17.80 10.78 -0.89
N VAL A 364 -19.00 10.31 -1.29
CA VAL A 364 -19.77 9.26 -0.59
C VAL A 364 -18.99 7.95 -0.35
N ASN A 365 -18.10 7.56 -1.26
CA ASN A 365 -17.28 6.36 -1.10
C ASN A 365 -16.21 6.57 -0.04
N MET A 366 -15.58 7.73 -0.05
CA MET A 366 -14.54 8.12 0.91
C MET A 366 -15.11 8.50 2.28
N ASP A 367 -16.33 9.06 2.32
CA ASP A 367 -17.13 9.26 3.55
C ASP A 367 -17.37 7.91 4.24
N TYR A 368 -17.81 6.89 3.49
CA TYR A 368 -18.05 5.57 4.05
C TYR A 368 -16.75 4.93 4.57
N ALA A 369 -15.67 4.95 3.77
CA ALA A 369 -14.36 4.44 4.19
C ALA A 369 -13.84 5.14 5.45
N LEU A 370 -13.99 6.46 5.53
CA LEU A 370 -13.57 7.27 6.68
C LEU A 370 -14.43 6.96 7.90
N CYS A 371 -15.76 6.89 7.79
CA CYS A 371 -16.61 6.48 8.91
C CYS A 371 -16.31 5.05 9.39
N ARG A 372 -15.99 4.08 8.50
CA ARG A 372 -15.50 2.75 8.92
C ARG A 372 -14.19 2.86 9.71
N THR A 373 -13.27 3.71 9.28
CA THR A 373 -11.99 3.97 9.98
C THR A 373 -12.23 4.58 11.35
N LEU A 374 -12.99 5.68 11.43
CA LEU A 374 -13.24 6.41 12.67
C LEU A 374 -13.99 5.58 13.72
N ARG A 375 -14.87 4.64 13.32
CA ARG A 375 -15.46 3.65 14.25
C ARG A 375 -14.43 2.74 14.92
N LYS A 376 -13.30 2.45 14.26
CA LYS A 376 -12.20 1.63 14.82
C LYS A 376 -11.26 2.47 15.71
N LEU A 377 -11.67 3.68 16.07
CA LEU A 377 -10.99 4.66 16.93
C LEU A 377 -11.88 5.09 18.12
N GLU A 378 -12.92 4.33 18.44
CA GLU A 378 -13.74 4.58 19.63
C GLU A 378 -12.85 4.65 20.89
N GLY A 379 -13.08 5.66 21.73
CA GLY A 379 -12.22 6.00 22.88
C GLY A 379 -10.94 6.80 22.56
N MET A 380 -10.47 6.85 21.29
CA MET A 380 -9.27 7.61 20.93
C MET A 380 -9.55 9.12 20.93
N PRO A 381 -8.64 9.98 21.43
CA PRO A 381 -8.88 11.42 21.51
C PRO A 381 -8.84 12.12 20.15
N ARG A 382 -8.05 11.60 19.20
CA ARG A 382 -7.69 12.32 17.98
C ARG A 382 -7.29 11.42 16.81
N ALA A 383 -7.72 11.80 15.60
CA ALA A 383 -7.29 11.24 14.33
C ALA A 383 -6.77 12.37 13.42
N ALA A 384 -5.66 12.13 12.72
CA ALA A 384 -5.22 12.99 11.63
C ALA A 384 -5.54 12.33 10.29
N ILE A 385 -6.22 13.05 9.40
CA ILE A 385 -6.70 12.57 8.10
C ILE A 385 -6.04 13.42 7.01
N ILE A 386 -5.15 12.79 6.25
CA ILE A 386 -4.50 13.37 5.08
C ILE A 386 -5.27 12.93 3.84
N TYR A 387 -5.65 13.90 3.00
CA TYR A 387 -6.34 13.65 1.74
C TYR A 387 -6.12 14.86 0.83
N ASP A 388 -5.85 14.64 -0.46
CA ASP A 388 -5.55 15.69 -1.43
C ASP A 388 -6.53 16.85 -1.37
N ILE A 389 -7.83 16.53 -1.49
CA ILE A 389 -8.90 17.53 -1.49
C ILE A 389 -9.42 17.85 -0.07
N ALA A 390 -8.64 17.61 1.00
CA ALA A 390 -9.09 17.80 2.38
C ALA A 390 -9.73 19.17 2.64
N CYS A 391 -9.15 20.25 2.11
CA CYS A 391 -9.66 21.62 2.24
C CYS A 391 -11.05 21.86 1.62
N GLN A 392 -11.50 20.99 0.71
CA GLN A 392 -12.85 21.01 0.13
C GLN A 392 -13.74 19.93 0.74
N PHE A 393 -13.16 18.76 1.05
CA PHE A 393 -13.87 17.60 1.55
C PHE A 393 -14.40 17.79 2.97
N ASN A 394 -13.60 18.41 3.85
CA ASN A 394 -13.91 18.57 5.28
C ASN A 394 -15.07 19.54 5.52
N MET A 395 -15.15 20.63 4.75
CA MET A 395 -16.17 21.69 4.83
C MET A 395 -17.61 21.18 4.79
N HIS A 396 -17.82 20.02 4.15
CA HIS A 396 -19.14 19.39 4.04
C HIS A 396 -19.19 17.99 4.66
N PHE A 397 -18.10 17.46 5.21
CA PHE A 397 -18.05 16.10 5.76
C PHE A 397 -19.09 15.88 6.86
N GLY A 398 -19.13 16.75 7.88
CA GLY A 398 -20.14 16.66 8.94
C GLY A 398 -21.57 16.67 8.40
N ALA A 399 -21.87 17.58 7.46
CA ALA A 399 -23.18 17.67 6.82
C ALA A 399 -23.53 16.45 5.95
N ARG A 400 -22.56 15.79 5.30
CA ARG A 400 -22.78 14.52 4.55
C ARG A 400 -23.04 13.35 5.50
N VAL A 401 -22.34 13.30 6.63
CA VAL A 401 -22.50 12.29 7.69
C VAL A 401 -23.88 12.41 8.35
N SER A 402 -24.25 13.59 8.86
CA SER A 402 -25.55 13.80 9.54
C SER A 402 -26.78 13.56 8.65
N ARG A 403 -26.62 13.54 7.32
CA ARG A 403 -27.68 13.22 6.35
C ARG A 403 -27.82 11.73 6.05
N SER A 404 -27.05 10.83 6.69
CA SER A 404 -27.05 9.40 6.39
C SER A 404 -27.07 8.53 7.64
N ASP A 405 -28.13 7.73 7.80
CA ASP A 405 -28.25 6.77 8.91
C ASP A 405 -27.15 5.70 8.96
N TYR A 406 -26.41 5.53 7.87
CA TYR A 406 -25.34 4.55 7.69
C TYR A 406 -23.93 5.10 7.99
N LEU A 407 -23.75 6.43 7.95
CA LEU A 407 -22.50 7.13 8.24
C LEU A 407 -22.51 7.56 9.71
N LYS A 408 -21.85 6.76 10.56
CA LYS A 408 -21.80 6.97 12.02
C LYS A 408 -20.42 6.61 12.56
N PHE A 409 -19.88 7.44 13.44
CA PHE A 409 -18.67 7.27 14.25
C PHE A 409 -18.84 8.02 15.57
N SER A 410 -17.88 7.96 16.50
CA SER A 410 -18.00 8.68 17.78
C SER A 410 -17.81 10.18 17.62
N ASP A 411 -18.73 10.99 18.15
CA ASP A 411 -18.61 12.45 18.17
C ASP A 411 -17.48 12.96 19.08
N THR A 412 -16.88 12.08 19.89
CA THR A 412 -15.78 12.43 20.82
C THR A 412 -14.41 12.58 20.15
N ILE A 413 -14.22 12.12 18.91
CA ILE A 413 -12.90 12.10 18.27
C ILE A 413 -12.59 13.43 17.57
N GLN A 414 -11.48 14.07 17.93
CA GLN A 414 -11.00 15.25 17.23
C GLN A 414 -10.36 14.86 15.88
N ILE A 415 -10.87 15.40 14.78
CA ILE A 415 -10.31 15.17 13.44
C ILE A 415 -9.44 16.37 13.05
N ILE A 416 -8.14 16.14 12.85
CA ILE A 416 -7.24 17.09 12.17
C ILE A 416 -7.20 16.73 10.69
N TRP A 417 -7.31 17.73 9.83
CA TRP A 417 -7.19 17.58 8.38
C TRP A 417 -5.82 18.05 7.89
N GLY A 418 -5.26 17.33 6.92
CA GLY A 418 -4.06 17.71 6.17
C GLY A 418 -4.14 17.31 4.70
N ILE A 419 -3.19 17.80 3.90
CA ILE A 419 -3.04 17.51 2.46
C ILE A 419 -1.64 16.94 2.22
N GLY A 420 -1.46 16.04 1.26
CA GLY A 420 -0.13 15.51 0.91
C GLY A 420 0.85 16.63 0.56
N LEU A 421 2.11 16.52 1.01
CA LEU A 421 3.14 17.54 0.79
C LEU A 421 3.45 17.76 -0.69
N PHE A 422 3.22 16.78 -1.56
CA PHE A 422 3.33 17.00 -3.00
C PHE A 422 2.11 17.77 -3.53
N HIS A 423 0.90 17.38 -3.10
CA HIS A 423 -0.36 17.92 -3.58
C HIS A 423 -0.65 19.34 -3.09
N ILE A 424 -0.19 19.71 -1.88
CA ILE A 424 -0.49 21.00 -1.25
C ILE A 424 0.00 22.21 -2.05
N HIS A 425 1.07 22.06 -2.84
CA HIS A 425 1.58 23.10 -3.74
C HIS A 425 0.69 23.36 -4.96
N GLY A 426 -0.26 22.47 -5.26
CA GLY A 426 -1.30 22.68 -6.28
C GLY A 426 -2.56 23.38 -5.76
N HIS A 427 -2.62 23.70 -4.46
CA HIS A 427 -3.76 24.35 -3.81
C HIS A 427 -3.55 25.87 -3.71
N GLN A 428 -4.53 26.58 -3.14
CA GLN A 428 -4.38 28.00 -2.80
C GLN A 428 -3.27 28.17 -1.75
N ASP A 429 -2.52 29.28 -1.80
CA ASP A 429 -1.37 29.55 -0.90
C ASP A 429 -1.72 29.30 0.58
N VAL A 430 -2.86 29.81 1.05
CA VAL A 430 -3.39 29.62 2.42
C VAL A 430 -3.66 28.16 2.83
N CYS A 431 -3.63 27.21 1.90
CA CYS A 431 -3.72 25.80 2.25
C CYS A 431 -2.42 25.28 2.88
N LEU A 432 -1.28 25.91 2.59
CA LEU A 432 0.02 25.52 3.14
C LEU A 432 0.02 25.66 4.67
N SER A 433 -0.28 26.86 5.18
CA SER A 433 -0.42 27.14 6.61
C SER A 433 -1.49 26.27 7.28
N ARG A 434 -2.67 26.18 6.64
CA ARG A 434 -3.87 25.50 7.20
C ARG A 434 -3.80 23.98 7.23
N TYR A 435 -3.12 23.35 6.26
CA TYR A 435 -3.23 21.90 6.00
C TYR A 435 -1.90 21.16 5.80
N SER A 436 -0.74 21.84 5.85
CA SER A 436 0.54 21.12 5.76
C SER A 436 0.72 20.13 6.92
N PRO A 437 1.06 18.85 6.65
CA PRO A 437 1.42 17.87 7.68
C PRO A 437 2.61 18.32 8.53
N ASP A 438 3.56 19.07 7.96
CA ASP A 438 4.69 19.61 8.70
C ASP A 438 4.28 20.65 9.76
N LEU A 439 3.06 21.21 9.66
CA LEU A 439 2.44 22.12 10.62
C LEU A 439 1.38 21.43 11.51
N ILE A 440 1.35 20.09 11.58
CA ILE A 440 0.46 19.33 12.49
C ILE A 440 1.26 18.73 13.66
N PRO A 441 1.14 19.27 14.89
CA PRO A 441 1.84 18.74 16.05
C PRO A 441 1.54 17.26 16.31
N GLY A 442 2.60 16.47 16.45
CA GLY A 442 2.54 15.05 16.80
C GLY A 442 2.27 14.07 15.64
N ILE A 443 2.03 14.54 14.41
CA ILE A 443 1.84 13.63 13.26
C ILE A 443 3.15 12.91 12.86
N GLY A 444 4.30 13.51 13.20
CA GLY A 444 5.65 13.09 12.80
C GLY A 444 5.96 13.49 11.35
N LYS A 445 7.18 13.22 10.86
CA LYS A 445 7.47 13.47 9.44
C LYS A 445 6.71 12.47 8.57
N VAL A 446 5.67 12.94 7.90
CA VAL A 446 4.87 12.21 6.91
C VAL A 446 4.67 13.09 5.69
N ASP A 447 4.82 12.51 4.50
CA ASP A 447 4.57 13.19 3.23
C ASP A 447 3.09 13.16 2.85
N GLY A 448 2.36 12.11 3.24
CA GLY A 448 0.99 11.88 2.80
C GLY A 448 0.88 11.00 1.55
N GLU A 449 2.00 10.62 0.94
CA GLU A 449 2.06 9.97 -0.38
C GLU A 449 2.11 8.42 -0.27
N VAL A 450 1.87 7.88 0.94
CA VAL A 450 2.10 6.45 1.23
C VAL A 450 1.19 5.53 0.43
N LEU A 451 -0.02 5.98 0.05
CA LEU A 451 -0.94 5.16 -0.73
C LEU A 451 -0.44 4.93 -2.16
N GLU A 452 0.22 5.90 -2.80
CA GLU A 452 0.81 5.74 -4.14
C GLU A 452 1.88 4.64 -4.18
N THR A 453 2.68 4.51 -3.12
CA THR A 453 3.63 3.41 -2.98
C THR A 453 2.94 2.04 -2.89
N LEU A 454 1.75 1.99 -2.26
CA LEU A 454 0.95 0.77 -2.15
C LEU A 454 0.19 0.46 -3.45
N TRP A 455 -0.23 1.50 -4.18
CA TRP A 455 -0.84 1.39 -5.50
C TRP A 455 0.12 0.86 -6.53
N SER A 456 1.39 1.32 -6.54
CA SER A 456 2.43 0.78 -7.41
C SER A 456 2.46 -0.76 -7.38
N GLN A 457 2.45 -1.36 -6.18
CA GLN A 457 2.46 -2.82 -5.99
C GLN A 457 1.14 -3.53 -6.38
N LEU A 458 -0.01 -2.87 -6.18
CA LEU A 458 -1.32 -3.41 -6.55
C LEU A 458 -1.62 -3.26 -8.05
N ASN A 459 -1.08 -2.24 -8.71
CA ASN A 459 -1.31 -1.95 -10.12
C ASN A 459 -0.79 -3.07 -11.02
N GLU A 460 0.29 -3.74 -10.62
CA GLU A 460 0.85 -4.90 -11.33
C GLU A 460 -0.16 -6.05 -11.52
N ILE A 461 -1.10 -6.24 -10.57
CA ILE A 461 -2.14 -7.30 -10.66
C ILE A 461 -3.50 -6.79 -11.16
N CYS A 462 -3.69 -5.47 -11.31
CA CYS A 462 -4.96 -4.88 -11.74
C CYS A 462 -5.41 -5.39 -13.12
N GLY A 463 -4.47 -5.56 -14.06
CA GLY A 463 -4.77 -6.15 -15.37
C GLY A 463 -5.34 -7.58 -15.29
N SER A 464 -4.92 -8.37 -14.28
CA SER A 464 -5.42 -9.73 -14.07
C SER A 464 -6.75 -9.77 -13.32
N THR A 465 -7.00 -8.84 -12.39
CA THR A 465 -8.23 -8.78 -11.59
C THR A 465 -9.38 -8.08 -12.31
N ARG A 466 -9.10 -7.23 -13.30
CA ARG A 466 -10.08 -6.48 -14.11
C ARG A 466 -11.16 -7.35 -14.76
N SER A 467 -10.84 -8.61 -15.11
CA SER A 467 -11.75 -9.57 -15.76
C SER A 467 -12.24 -10.70 -14.83
N MET A 468 -11.84 -10.71 -13.56
CA MET A 468 -12.33 -11.68 -12.57
C MET A 468 -13.79 -11.40 -12.19
N THR A 469 -14.47 -12.36 -11.56
CA THR A 469 -15.73 -12.11 -10.87
C THR A 469 -15.53 -11.12 -9.70
N ALA A 470 -16.60 -10.40 -9.33
CA ALA A 470 -16.49 -9.34 -8.31
C ALA A 470 -15.99 -9.87 -6.95
N ALA A 471 -16.46 -11.05 -6.54
CA ALA A 471 -15.99 -11.75 -5.34
C ALA A 471 -14.50 -12.13 -5.46
N HIS A 472 -14.12 -12.89 -6.50
CA HIS A 472 -12.75 -13.33 -6.68
C HIS A 472 -11.74 -12.18 -6.82
N ARG A 473 -12.11 -11.06 -7.48
CA ARG A 473 -11.29 -9.84 -7.52
C ARG A 473 -11.00 -9.33 -6.11
N LYS A 474 -12.01 -9.22 -5.25
CA LYS A 474 -11.84 -8.75 -3.86
C LYS A 474 -11.00 -9.71 -3.03
N GLU A 475 -11.20 -11.01 -3.18
CA GLU A 475 -10.38 -12.02 -2.51
C GLU A 475 -8.90 -11.93 -2.90
N VAL A 476 -8.58 -11.71 -4.18
CA VAL A 476 -7.18 -11.52 -4.64
C VAL A 476 -6.61 -10.20 -4.15
N LEU A 477 -7.35 -9.09 -4.23
CA LEU A 477 -6.88 -7.79 -3.75
C LEU A 477 -6.68 -7.79 -2.22
N ASN A 478 -7.61 -8.40 -1.46
CA ASN A 478 -7.48 -8.62 -0.02
C ASN A 478 -6.20 -9.40 0.32
N ASP A 479 -5.83 -10.39 -0.49
CA ASP A 479 -4.64 -11.22 -0.25
C ASP A 479 -3.33 -10.45 -0.48
N HIS A 480 -3.26 -9.62 -1.52
CA HIS A 480 -2.11 -8.71 -1.75
C HIS A 480 -2.01 -7.63 -0.65
N MET A 481 -3.14 -7.09 -0.20
CA MET A 481 -3.17 -6.14 0.94
C MET A 481 -2.77 -6.81 2.26
N LEU A 482 -3.20 -8.05 2.49
CA LEU A 482 -2.84 -8.86 3.67
C LEU A 482 -1.35 -9.16 3.70
N ASP A 483 -0.78 -9.59 2.57
CA ASP A 483 0.65 -9.81 2.43
C ASP A 483 1.45 -8.52 2.63
N SER A 484 1.01 -7.41 2.03
CA SER A 484 1.64 -6.08 2.19
C SER A 484 1.63 -5.60 3.65
N ASN A 485 0.57 -5.88 4.42
CA ASN A 485 0.53 -5.58 5.85
C ASN A 485 1.32 -6.59 6.70
N ARG A 486 1.31 -7.89 6.35
CA ARG A 486 2.10 -8.94 7.01
C ARG A 486 3.60 -8.68 6.89
N LYS A 487 4.08 -8.33 5.69
CA LYS A 487 5.48 -7.94 5.45
C LYS A 487 5.90 -6.74 6.28
N LYS A 488 5.02 -5.74 6.42
CA LYS A 488 5.27 -4.57 7.29
C LYS A 488 5.27 -4.92 8.77
N MET A 489 4.38 -5.81 9.21
CA MET A 489 4.32 -6.30 10.58
C MET A 489 5.61 -7.03 10.96
N LEU A 490 6.06 -7.99 10.14
CA LEU A 490 7.30 -8.74 10.37
C LEU A 490 8.54 -7.82 10.40
N ASN A 491 8.55 -6.76 9.60
CA ASN A 491 9.67 -5.81 9.51
C ASN A 491 9.52 -4.57 10.40
N ILE A 492 8.51 -4.49 11.28
CA ILE A 492 8.16 -3.23 11.94
C ILE A 492 9.29 -2.75 12.87
N VAL A 493 9.92 -3.64 13.63
CA VAL A 493 11.02 -3.32 14.55
C VAL A 493 12.20 -2.73 13.78
N GLN A 494 12.65 -3.41 12.71
CA GLN A 494 13.75 -2.93 11.86
C GLN A 494 13.41 -1.63 11.11
N SER A 495 12.13 -1.38 10.81
CA SER A 495 11.65 -0.12 10.24
C SER A 495 11.72 1.02 11.28
N LEU A 496 11.26 0.78 12.50
CA LEU A 496 11.26 1.76 13.58
C LEU A 496 12.67 2.14 14.03
N LEU A 497 13.58 1.17 14.20
CA LEU A 497 14.99 1.44 14.56
C LEU A 497 15.68 2.34 13.52
N ARG A 498 15.49 2.06 12.22
CA ARG A 498 16.04 2.90 11.15
C ARG A 498 15.42 4.30 11.14
N LYS A 499 14.10 4.42 11.31
CA LYS A 499 13.41 5.70 11.39
C LYS A 499 13.81 6.52 12.62
N TYR A 500 14.11 5.87 13.74
CA TYR A 500 14.58 6.54 14.96
C TYR A 500 15.97 7.16 14.76
N ILE A 501 16.92 6.43 14.19
CA ILE A 501 18.26 6.96 13.86
C ILE A 501 18.15 8.15 12.89
N GLN A 502 17.30 8.04 11.85
CA GLN A 502 17.02 9.12 10.92
C GLN A 502 16.38 10.34 11.61
N ALA A 503 15.49 10.12 12.58
CA ALA A 503 14.85 11.18 13.34
C ALA A 503 15.83 11.93 14.26
N LEU A 504 16.79 11.24 14.88
CA LEU A 504 17.86 11.88 15.67
C LEU A 504 18.72 12.80 14.79
N GLN A 505 19.20 12.29 13.65
CA GLN A 505 19.98 13.06 12.68
C GLN A 505 19.20 14.28 12.13
N ALA A 506 17.91 14.10 11.84
CA ALA A 506 17.05 15.19 11.40
C ALA A 506 16.78 16.22 12.52
N SER A 507 16.75 15.79 13.80
CA SER A 507 16.59 16.68 14.95
C SER A 507 17.81 17.59 15.12
N GLU A 508 19.02 17.05 15.01
CA GLU A 508 20.26 17.84 15.08
C GLU A 508 20.29 18.96 14.02
N VAL A 509 19.96 18.62 12.77
CA VAL A 509 19.88 19.60 11.66
C VAL A 509 18.76 20.63 11.87
N ALA A 510 17.60 20.19 12.36
CA ALA A 510 16.48 21.10 12.65
C ALA A 510 16.78 22.05 13.81
N GLU A 511 17.45 21.57 14.86
CA GLU A 511 17.93 22.40 15.98
C GLU A 511 18.99 23.40 15.53
N GLU A 512 19.95 23.00 14.70
CA GLU A 512 20.94 23.93 14.14
C GLU A 512 20.26 25.03 13.32
N GLY A 513 19.33 24.65 12.43
CA GLY A 513 18.52 25.60 11.66
C GLY A 513 17.72 26.56 12.54
N TYR A 514 17.09 26.06 13.60
CA TYR A 514 16.35 26.86 14.57
C TYR A 514 17.25 27.84 15.35
N ARG A 515 18.42 27.37 15.83
CA ARG A 515 19.41 28.22 16.50
C ARG A 515 19.93 29.32 15.58
N ASN A 516 20.27 28.99 14.33
CA ASN A 516 20.74 29.95 13.34
C ASN A 516 19.68 31.01 12.99
N LEU A 517 18.40 30.62 12.93
CA LEU A 517 17.27 31.55 12.71
C LEU A 517 17.02 32.46 13.92
N THR A 518 17.12 31.92 15.13
CA THR A 518 16.81 32.66 16.37
C THR A 518 17.96 33.51 16.90
N ALA A 519 19.22 33.17 16.60
CA ALA A 519 20.41 33.89 17.10
C ALA A 519 20.46 35.39 16.77
N ASN A 520 19.77 35.82 15.71
CA ASN A 520 19.73 37.22 15.25
C ASN A 520 18.34 37.87 15.44
N ALA A 521 17.37 37.18 16.02
CA ALA A 521 16.03 37.68 16.26
C ALA A 521 15.87 38.18 17.70
N ASP A 522 15.08 39.24 17.90
CA ASP A 522 14.79 39.74 19.25
C ASP A 522 14.00 38.70 20.06
N GLN A 523 14.50 38.39 21.26
CA GLN A 523 13.89 37.45 22.19
C GLN A 523 12.43 37.82 22.53
N SER A 524 12.07 39.11 22.54
CA SER A 524 10.68 39.53 22.76
C SER A 524 9.75 39.13 21.60
N LEU A 525 10.25 39.18 20.35
CA LEU A 525 9.52 38.73 19.17
C LEU A 525 9.42 37.20 19.10
N ILE A 526 10.50 36.48 19.42
CA ILE A 526 10.49 35.00 19.49
C ILE A 526 9.45 34.53 20.50
N THR A 527 9.46 35.09 21.71
CA THR A 527 8.53 34.71 22.78
C THR A 527 7.08 35.00 22.40
N ARG A 528 6.82 36.17 21.77
CA ARG A 528 5.49 36.52 21.25
C ARG A 528 5.02 35.56 20.16
N TRP A 529 5.90 35.22 19.22
CA TRP A 529 5.60 34.32 18.11
C TRP A 529 5.24 32.91 18.58
N ILE A 530 5.97 32.36 19.57
CA ILE A 530 5.69 31.05 20.16
C ILE A 530 4.27 31.02 20.74
N VAL A 531 3.89 32.02 21.55
CA VAL A 531 2.54 32.11 22.12
C VAL A 531 1.48 32.19 21.03
N GLN A 532 1.68 33.03 20.00
CA GLN A 532 0.73 33.15 18.89
C GLN A 532 0.60 31.84 18.08
N ALA A 533 1.70 31.11 17.90
CA ALA A 533 1.72 29.81 17.22
C ALA A 533 0.99 28.72 18.04
N GLU A 534 1.16 28.69 19.36
CA GLU A 534 0.44 27.78 20.26
C GLU A 534 -1.08 28.10 20.31
N GLU A 535 -1.44 29.38 20.35
CA GLU A 535 -2.83 29.83 20.24
C GLU A 535 -3.46 29.45 18.90
N ALA A 536 -2.73 29.60 17.79
CA ALA A 536 -3.18 29.20 16.46
C ALA A 536 -3.43 27.68 16.37
N GLN A 537 -2.48 26.86 16.84
CA GLN A 537 -2.62 25.41 16.88
C GLN A 537 -3.77 24.94 17.77
N THR A 538 -4.04 25.66 18.87
CA THR A 538 -5.19 25.38 19.75
C THR A 538 -6.51 25.76 19.08
N ARG A 539 -6.59 26.92 18.42
CA ARG A 539 -7.81 27.39 17.74
C ARG A 539 -8.12 26.62 16.45
N ARG A 540 -7.13 25.99 15.80
CA ARG A 540 -7.26 25.21 14.55
C ARG A 540 -8.46 24.25 14.50
N PHE A 541 -8.87 23.67 15.63
CA PHE A 541 -10.00 22.74 15.71
C PHE A 541 -11.37 23.42 15.58
N ALA A 542 -11.49 24.67 16.04
CA ALA A 542 -12.71 25.46 15.93
C ALA A 542 -12.70 26.32 14.65
N ASP A 543 -11.53 26.87 14.30
CA ASP A 543 -11.32 27.71 13.14
C ASP A 543 -9.93 27.45 12.55
N VAL A 544 -9.91 26.86 11.35
CA VAL A 544 -8.67 26.56 10.63
C VAL A 544 -7.94 27.83 10.17
N THR A 545 -8.63 28.96 10.01
CA THR A 545 -8.03 30.23 9.56
C THR A 545 -7.12 30.86 10.63
N ALA A 546 -7.20 30.39 11.88
CA ALA A 546 -6.22 30.73 12.90
C ALA A 546 -4.78 30.35 12.52
N MET A 547 -4.60 29.39 11.60
CA MET A 547 -3.30 28.98 11.07
C MET A 547 -2.67 29.98 10.08
N ASP A 548 -3.43 30.95 9.55
CA ASP A 548 -2.95 31.92 8.54
C ASP A 548 -1.77 32.77 9.03
N ILE A 549 -1.51 32.78 10.35
CA ILE A 549 -0.29 33.35 10.93
C ILE A 549 0.99 32.74 10.34
N PHE A 550 0.98 31.46 9.96
CA PHE A 550 2.16 30.78 9.38
C PHE A 550 2.40 31.15 7.91
N ASP A 551 1.49 31.87 7.25
CA ASP A 551 1.72 32.39 5.91
C ASP A 551 2.64 33.62 5.96
N VAL A 552 3.65 33.65 5.10
CA VAL A 552 4.59 34.76 5.05
C VAL A 552 3.90 35.98 4.44
N GLN A 553 3.47 36.90 5.31
CA GLN A 553 2.89 38.21 4.96
C GLN A 553 3.97 39.16 4.39
N LEU A 554 4.60 38.76 3.28
CA LEU A 554 5.36 39.70 2.46
C LEU A 554 4.38 40.70 1.87
N GLN A 555 4.59 41.99 2.13
CA GLN A 555 3.98 43.02 1.28
C GLN A 555 4.44 42.73 -0.15
N ARG A 556 3.49 42.36 -1.03
CA ARG A 556 3.79 42.20 -2.44
C ARG A 556 4.37 43.51 -2.93
N ALA A 557 5.57 43.47 -3.50
CA ALA A 557 6.08 44.59 -4.25
C ALA A 557 5.02 44.98 -5.30
N PRO A 558 4.69 46.27 -5.46
CA PRO A 558 3.64 46.69 -6.38
C PRO A 558 3.90 46.09 -7.77
N THR A 559 2.86 45.48 -8.34
CA THR A 559 2.93 44.96 -9.70
C THR A 559 3.28 46.07 -10.68
N TRP A 560 3.82 45.74 -11.84
CA TRP A 560 4.21 46.76 -12.84
C TRP A 560 3.06 47.72 -13.19
N ALA A 561 1.81 47.24 -13.16
CA ALA A 561 0.61 48.06 -13.35
C ALA A 561 0.32 48.98 -12.15
N GLU A 562 0.41 48.48 -10.91
CA GLU A 562 0.24 49.30 -9.70
C GLU A 562 1.36 50.34 -9.56
N MET A 563 2.59 50.00 -9.95
CA MET A 563 3.72 50.93 -10.02
C MET A 563 3.50 52.01 -11.08
N GLN A 564 2.95 51.66 -12.24
CA GLN A 564 2.55 52.66 -13.25
C GLN A 564 1.39 53.54 -12.79
N LEU A 565 0.42 52.98 -12.04
CA LEU A 565 -0.68 53.74 -11.48
C LEU A 565 -0.17 54.74 -10.43
N GLN A 566 0.66 54.29 -9.49
CA GLN A 566 1.29 55.15 -8.48
C GLN A 566 2.15 56.27 -9.11
N LEU A 567 2.87 55.98 -10.20
CA LEU A 567 3.62 56.97 -10.96
C LEU A 567 2.75 57.94 -11.79
N ALA A 568 1.48 57.60 -12.04
CA ALA A 568 0.51 58.48 -12.70
C ALA A 568 -0.35 59.27 -11.70
N GLU A 569 -0.51 58.76 -10.48
CA GLU A 569 -1.32 59.35 -9.40
C GLU A 569 -0.55 60.33 -8.51
N ASP A 570 0.79 60.37 -8.54
CA ASP A 570 1.61 61.37 -7.82
C ASP A 570 1.77 62.67 -8.65
N PRO A 571 1.04 63.76 -8.32
CA PRO A 571 1.10 65.00 -9.09
C PRO A 571 2.15 65.98 -8.53
N ALA A 572 2.93 65.58 -7.52
CA ALA A 572 3.68 66.47 -6.65
C ALA A 572 5.22 66.48 -6.87
N GLN A 573 5.72 65.87 -7.96
CA GLN A 573 7.13 65.94 -8.37
C GLN A 573 7.31 66.93 -9.55
N PRO A 574 7.69 68.20 -9.31
CA PRO A 574 7.97 69.15 -10.40
C PRO A 574 9.25 68.77 -11.17
N SER A 575 9.05 68.32 -12.40
CA SER A 575 9.95 68.53 -13.55
C SER A 575 11.48 68.57 -13.27
N SER A 576 12.10 67.44 -12.88
CA SER A 576 13.58 67.35 -12.89
C SER A 576 14.19 65.95 -13.13
N ALA A 577 13.41 64.86 -13.08
CA ALA A 577 13.95 63.49 -13.18
C ALA A 577 14.21 63.00 -14.62
N ARG A 578 15.33 63.44 -15.23
CA ARG A 578 15.97 62.73 -16.38
C ARG A 578 16.61 61.41 -15.91
N GLY A 579 15.80 60.47 -15.44
CA GLY A 579 16.27 59.18 -14.92
C GLY A 579 16.66 58.18 -16.01
N VAL A 580 17.65 57.32 -15.72
CA VAL A 580 18.11 56.24 -16.62
C VAL A 580 16.95 55.33 -17.08
N ALA A 581 15.98 55.06 -16.21
CA ALA A 581 14.79 54.28 -16.55
C ALA A 581 13.90 54.91 -17.64
N SER A 582 13.81 56.25 -17.67
CA SER A 582 13.09 56.98 -18.73
C SER A 582 13.79 56.83 -20.08
N TRP A 583 15.12 56.95 -20.10
CA TRP A 583 15.94 56.73 -21.29
C TRP A 583 15.90 55.28 -21.79
N LEU A 584 15.92 54.29 -20.88
CA LEU A 584 15.77 52.87 -21.25
C LEU A 584 14.38 52.57 -21.80
N SER A 585 13.32 53.12 -21.20
CA SER A 585 11.93 52.97 -21.70
C SER A 585 11.75 53.60 -23.09
N LEU A 586 12.34 54.77 -23.32
CA LEU A 586 12.35 55.41 -24.64
C LEU A 586 13.17 54.59 -25.66
N GLY A 587 14.33 54.09 -25.26
CA GLY A 587 15.19 53.24 -26.09
C GLY A 587 14.49 51.95 -26.53
N LEU A 588 13.84 51.24 -25.61
CA LEU A 588 13.07 50.02 -25.90
C LEU A 588 11.89 50.29 -26.84
N LYS A 589 11.17 51.41 -26.67
CA LYS A 589 10.11 51.83 -27.61
C LYS A 589 10.66 52.14 -29.01
N ILE A 590 11.84 52.74 -29.11
CA ILE A 590 12.50 52.99 -30.40
C ILE A 590 12.92 51.67 -31.04
N GLU A 591 13.48 50.72 -30.29
CA GLU A 591 13.88 49.40 -30.79
C GLU A 591 12.68 48.55 -31.24
N GLU A 592 11.55 48.61 -30.51
CA GLU A 592 10.29 47.97 -30.91
C GLU A 592 9.75 48.57 -32.22
N LEU A 593 9.74 49.90 -32.35
CA LEU A 593 9.33 50.58 -33.57
C LEU A 593 10.25 50.26 -34.75
N GLN A 594 11.57 50.24 -34.54
CA GLN A 594 12.55 49.84 -35.57
C GLN A 594 12.35 48.39 -36.00
N SER A 595 12.12 47.47 -35.06
CA SER A 595 11.82 46.06 -35.34
C SER A 595 10.54 45.89 -36.14
N ARG A 596 9.50 46.66 -35.80
CA ARG A 596 8.21 46.67 -36.51
C ARG A 596 8.33 47.25 -37.92
N ILE A 597 9.09 48.33 -38.11
CA ILE A 597 9.42 48.89 -39.43
C ILE A 597 10.24 47.89 -40.26
N ALA A 598 11.25 47.25 -39.67
CA ALA A 598 12.05 46.23 -40.35
C ALA A 598 11.21 45.01 -40.75
N GLY A 599 10.22 44.63 -39.94
CA GLY A 599 9.21 43.62 -40.28
C GLY A 599 8.36 44.03 -41.49
N LEU A 600 7.84 45.26 -41.50
CA LEU A 600 7.06 45.81 -42.62
C LEU A 600 7.89 45.93 -43.92
N VAL A 601 9.15 46.36 -43.81
CA VAL A 601 10.09 46.44 -44.96
C VAL A 601 10.41 45.04 -45.50
N LYS A 602 10.57 44.04 -44.64
CA LYS A 602 10.69 42.62 -45.07
C LYS A 602 9.42 42.11 -45.75
N GLN A 603 8.24 42.54 -45.31
CA GLN A 603 6.96 42.17 -45.94
C GLN A 603 6.71 42.88 -47.28
N ALA A 604 7.25 44.09 -47.48
CA ALA A 604 7.04 44.88 -48.69
C ALA A 604 7.76 44.31 -49.94
N GLY A 605 8.88 43.62 -49.77
CA GLY A 605 9.64 43.02 -50.88
C GLY A 605 10.35 44.04 -51.77
N ALA A 606 11.17 43.56 -52.72
CA ALA A 606 12.14 44.36 -53.47
C ALA A 606 11.56 45.21 -54.63
N ASN A 607 10.25 45.50 -54.64
CA ASN A 607 9.60 46.34 -55.65
C ASN A 607 8.50 47.21 -55.00
N PRO A 608 8.75 48.50 -54.73
CA PRO A 608 7.72 49.39 -54.22
C PRO A 608 6.72 49.76 -55.34
N PRO A 609 5.39 49.59 -55.13
CA PRO A 609 4.40 50.20 -56.01
C PRO A 609 4.44 51.74 -55.89
N LEU A 610 4.11 52.42 -56.98
CA LEU A 610 4.27 53.86 -57.17
C LEU A 610 3.52 54.73 -56.12
N PRO A 611 3.97 55.98 -55.87
CA PRO A 611 3.51 56.82 -54.77
C PRO A 611 2.13 57.50 -55.03
N SER A 612 1.09 56.70 -55.31
CA SER A 612 -0.29 57.19 -55.49
C SER A 612 -1.32 56.56 -54.53
N THR A 613 -0.91 55.63 -53.66
CA THR A 613 -1.79 54.93 -52.70
C THR A 613 -1.58 55.29 -51.23
N TRP A 614 -0.59 56.12 -50.90
CA TRP A 614 -0.27 56.47 -49.50
C TRP A 614 -1.13 57.59 -48.89
N ILE A 615 -1.92 58.30 -49.69
CA ILE A 615 -2.70 59.46 -49.23
C ILE A 615 -4.02 59.04 -48.54
N SER A 616 -4.54 57.83 -48.77
CA SER A 616 -5.85 57.39 -48.25
C SER A 616 -5.84 56.70 -46.88
N ILE A 617 -4.73 56.73 -46.13
CA ILE A 617 -4.61 56.14 -44.78
C ILE A 617 -4.34 57.21 -43.70
N ALA A 618 -3.95 58.42 -44.09
CA ALA A 618 -3.69 59.52 -43.15
C ALA A 618 -4.97 60.20 -42.60
N GLU A 619 -6.14 59.90 -43.17
CA GLU A 619 -7.42 60.50 -42.78
C GLU A 619 -8.45 59.45 -42.37
N ARG A 620 -8.49 59.15 -41.07
CA ARG A 620 -9.74 59.00 -40.31
C ARG A 620 -9.47 59.23 -38.81
N PRO A 621 -10.16 60.20 -38.18
CA PRO A 621 -10.06 60.43 -36.75
C PRO A 621 -10.87 59.39 -35.96
N ASP A 622 -10.53 59.24 -34.68
CA ASP A 622 -11.45 59.28 -33.52
C ASP A 622 -10.76 58.65 -32.30
N TRP A 623 -10.12 59.52 -31.50
CA TRP A 623 -9.59 59.22 -30.16
C TRP A 623 -10.26 60.14 -29.14
N THR A 624 -11.41 59.70 -28.63
CA THR A 624 -12.12 60.19 -27.42
C THR A 624 -13.08 59.06 -27.02
N THR A 625 -13.13 58.54 -25.79
CA THR A 625 -12.55 58.95 -24.48
C THR A 625 -12.03 57.73 -23.73
#